data_AF-A0A840YD11-F1
#
_entry.id   AF-A0A840YD11-F1
#
_cell.length_a   1.000
_cell.length_b   1.000
_cell.length_c   1.000
_cell.angle_alpha   90.00
_cell.angle_beta   90.00
_cell.angle_gamma   90.00
#
_symmetry.space_group_name_H-M   'P 1'
#
loop_
_entity.id
_entity.type
_entity.pdbx_description
1 polymer ?
#
loop_
_entity_poly.entity_id
_entity_poly.type
_entity_poly.pdbx_seq_one_letter_code
_entity_poly.pdbx_strand_id
1 'polypeptide(L)'
;MLEIVTPAATSDLTTLATAKRELGVTDTAQDARIADLIRQASDLVAQWCNRSGFGREMLRQTARLVSPVDVIVLHRDLGVTITAVTEDGVALAAADYERGGVLLYRLREGARVPWTARLVVVEYQAGFVLPDDAPPALERACLDLLAGLWHGQGRDPAVRNETTEGVGAVGYFEHRGDTLPLAPNRLAALERYRRFHL
;
A
#
# COMPACT_ATOMS: atom_id res chain seq x y z
N MET A 1 4.10 -17.28 11.05
CA MET A 1 4.14 -17.57 9.60
C MET A 1 2.96 -16.88 8.95
N LEU A 2 3.17 -16.13 7.88
CA LEU A 2 2.11 -15.48 7.12
C LEU A 2 1.96 -16.20 5.78
N GLU A 3 0.73 -16.57 5.43
CA GLU A 3 0.34 -17.15 4.16
C GLU A 3 -0.68 -16.22 3.48
N ILE A 4 -0.50 -15.96 2.19
CA ILE A 4 -1.48 -15.26 1.36
C ILE A 4 -2.42 -16.32 0.81
N VAL A 5 -3.66 -16.37 1.33
CA VAL A 5 -4.68 -17.33 0.92
C VAL A 5 -5.30 -16.91 -0.41
N THR A 6 -5.62 -15.61 -0.52
CA THR A 6 -6.09 -15.00 -1.77
C THR A 6 -5.27 -13.72 -2.00
N PRO A 7 -4.51 -13.63 -3.09
CA PRO A 7 -3.78 -12.40 -3.42
C PRO A 7 -4.75 -11.28 -3.79
N ALA A 8 -4.26 -10.04 -3.76
CA ALA A 8 -5.01 -8.91 -4.26
C ALA A 8 -5.33 -9.08 -5.75
N ALA A 9 -6.54 -8.68 -6.16
CA ALA A 9 -6.97 -8.75 -7.55
C ALA A 9 -6.13 -7.82 -8.47
N THR A 10 -5.66 -6.70 -7.93
CA THR A 10 -4.73 -5.77 -8.59
C THR A 10 -3.94 -4.98 -7.55
N SER A 11 -2.78 -4.48 -7.97
CA SER A 11 -1.96 -3.49 -7.25
C SER A 11 -2.12 -2.06 -7.80
N ASP A 12 -2.88 -1.89 -8.88
CA ASP A 12 -3.06 -0.60 -9.55
C ASP A 12 -3.82 0.39 -8.65
N LEU A 13 -3.22 1.56 -8.42
CA LEU A 13 -3.78 2.61 -7.57
C LEU A 13 -4.81 3.51 -8.25
N THR A 14 -5.01 3.36 -9.56
CA THR A 14 -5.99 4.12 -10.34
C THR A 14 -6.48 3.30 -11.52
N THR A 15 -7.53 3.77 -12.19
CA THR A 15 -8.07 3.14 -13.39
C THR A 15 -7.46 3.73 -14.66
N LEU A 16 -7.47 2.93 -15.74
CA LEU A 16 -7.09 3.42 -17.08
C LEU A 16 -7.92 4.65 -17.50
N ALA A 17 -9.22 4.65 -17.21
CA ALA A 17 -10.10 5.77 -17.54
C ALA A 17 -9.72 7.06 -16.78
N THR A 18 -9.37 6.95 -15.49
CA THR A 18 -8.89 8.10 -14.71
C THR A 18 -7.52 8.58 -15.20
N ALA A 19 -6.59 7.68 -15.48
CA ALA A 19 -5.27 8.04 -16.01
C ALA A 19 -5.37 8.75 -17.37
N LYS A 20 -6.23 8.26 -18.28
CA LYS A 20 -6.49 8.91 -19.58
C LYS A 20 -7.04 10.32 -19.43
N ARG A 21 -7.97 10.51 -18.49
CA ARG A 21 -8.52 11.83 -18.17
C ARG A 21 -7.44 12.78 -17.63
N GLU A 22 -6.56 12.30 -16.75
CA GLU A 22 -5.43 13.09 -16.24
C GLU A 22 -4.47 13.52 -17.37
N LEU A 23 -4.21 12.62 -18.33
CA LEU A 23 -3.31 12.87 -19.45
C LEU A 23 -3.95 13.62 -20.63
N GLY A 24 -5.27 13.84 -20.61
CA GLY A 24 -6.01 14.41 -21.74
C GLY A 24 -6.07 13.51 -22.98
N VAL A 25 -5.90 12.19 -22.82
CA VAL A 25 -5.93 11.21 -23.92
C VAL A 25 -7.35 10.67 -24.11
N THR A 26 -7.87 10.74 -25.33
CA THR A 26 -9.25 10.32 -25.65
C THR A 26 -9.35 9.03 -26.47
N ASP A 27 -8.34 8.73 -27.27
CA ASP A 27 -8.27 7.50 -28.07
C ASP A 27 -7.79 6.28 -27.25
N THR A 28 -7.78 5.11 -27.86
CA THR A 28 -7.33 3.84 -27.24
C THR A 28 -5.97 3.37 -27.71
N ALA A 29 -5.27 4.14 -28.56
CA ALA A 29 -4.02 3.70 -29.19
C ALA A 29 -2.87 3.53 -28.19
N GLN A 30 -2.96 4.24 -27.05
CA GLN A 30 -1.94 4.24 -26.00
C GLN A 30 -2.38 3.48 -24.74
N ASP A 31 -3.53 2.79 -24.75
CA ASP A 31 -4.11 2.18 -23.56
C ASP A 31 -3.18 1.17 -22.88
N ALA A 32 -2.53 0.29 -23.65
CA ALA A 32 -1.58 -0.68 -23.14
C ALA A 32 -0.40 0.01 -22.41
N ARG A 33 0.13 1.08 -23.03
CA ARG A 33 1.23 1.85 -22.45
C ARG A 33 0.79 2.58 -21.18
N ILE A 34 -0.40 3.17 -21.17
CA ILE A 34 -0.92 3.84 -19.97
C ILE A 34 -1.11 2.83 -18.84
N ALA A 35 -1.62 1.62 -19.13
CA ALA A 35 -1.71 0.55 -18.15
C ALA A 35 -0.34 0.15 -17.58
N ASP A 36 0.71 0.08 -18.42
CA ASP A 36 2.07 -0.18 -17.95
C ASP A 36 2.60 0.93 -17.04
N LEU A 37 2.29 2.19 -17.34
CA LEU A 37 2.67 3.33 -16.51
C LEU A 37 1.90 3.36 -15.18
N ILE A 38 0.63 2.93 -15.16
CA ILE A 38 -0.13 2.78 -13.91
C ILE A 38 0.55 1.77 -13.00
N ARG A 39 0.94 0.60 -13.55
CA ARG A 39 1.65 -0.44 -12.79
C ARG A 39 2.97 0.08 -12.23
N GLN A 40 3.79 0.70 -13.08
CA GLN A 40 5.07 1.28 -12.67
C GLN A 40 4.91 2.36 -11.59
N ALA A 41 3.97 3.30 -11.77
CA ALA A 41 3.72 4.35 -10.79
C ALA A 41 3.19 3.77 -9.46
N SER A 42 2.32 2.77 -9.52
CA SER A 42 1.78 2.09 -8.32
C SER A 42 2.88 1.37 -7.55
N ASP A 43 3.77 0.67 -8.24
CA ASP A 43 4.92 -0.02 -7.66
C ASP A 43 5.90 0.96 -7.01
N LEU A 44 6.17 2.10 -7.65
CA LEU A 44 7.02 3.15 -7.09
C LEU A 44 6.44 3.72 -5.78
N VAL A 45 5.13 3.96 -5.72
CA VAL A 45 4.46 4.39 -4.48
C VAL A 45 4.56 3.31 -3.40
N ALA A 46 4.34 2.03 -3.75
CA ALA A 46 4.44 0.92 -2.80
C ALA A 46 5.86 0.78 -2.24
N GLN A 47 6.88 0.83 -3.10
CA GLN A 47 8.29 0.75 -2.72
C GLN A 47 8.68 1.90 -1.77
N TRP A 48 8.29 3.14 -2.09
CA TRP A 48 8.57 4.27 -1.21
C TRP A 48 7.91 4.12 0.17
N CYS A 49 6.71 3.56 0.21
CA CYS A 49 6.01 3.22 1.45
C CYS A 49 6.57 1.98 2.16
N ASN A 50 7.63 1.34 1.65
CA ASN A 50 8.19 0.07 2.13
C ASN A 50 7.14 -1.06 2.19
N ARG A 51 6.35 -1.19 1.12
CA ARG A 51 5.28 -2.19 0.99
C ARG A 51 5.39 -2.94 -0.33
N SER A 52 4.85 -4.15 -0.32
CA SER A 52 4.67 -4.97 -1.53
C SER A 52 3.45 -4.54 -2.36
N GLY A 53 2.58 -3.68 -1.83
CA GLY A 53 1.35 -3.23 -2.46
C GLY A 53 0.32 -2.73 -1.45
N PHE A 54 -0.83 -2.29 -1.96
CA PHE A 54 -1.94 -1.76 -1.16
C PHE A 54 -3.27 -2.51 -1.37
N GLY A 55 -3.33 -3.42 -2.34
CA GLY A 55 -4.52 -4.20 -2.65
C GLY A 55 -4.91 -5.14 -1.51
N ARG A 56 -6.21 -5.41 -1.40
CA ARG A 56 -6.76 -6.26 -0.34
C ARG A 56 -6.44 -7.73 -0.57
N GLU A 57 -5.78 -8.33 0.41
CA GLU A 57 -5.42 -9.75 0.45
C GLU A 57 -6.26 -10.48 1.51
N MET A 58 -6.55 -11.77 1.27
CA MET A 58 -7.00 -12.69 2.32
C MET A 58 -5.77 -13.43 2.85
N LEU A 59 -5.60 -13.43 4.17
CA LEU A 59 -4.38 -13.85 4.83
C LEU A 59 -4.67 -14.88 5.91
N ARG A 60 -3.73 -15.80 6.08
CA ARG A 60 -3.66 -16.70 7.22
C ARG A 60 -2.35 -16.47 7.95
N GLN A 61 -2.43 -16.01 9.19
CA GLN A 61 -1.28 -15.87 10.07
C GLN A 61 -1.30 -16.92 11.16
N THR A 62 -0.27 -17.76 11.17
CA THR A 62 -0.05 -18.79 12.18
C THR A 62 1.00 -18.33 13.19
N ALA A 63 0.61 -18.20 14.44
CA ALA A 63 1.50 -18.03 15.58
C ALA A 63 1.68 -19.38 16.29
N ARG A 64 2.94 -19.83 16.39
CA ARG A 64 3.31 -21.03 17.16
C ARG A 64 3.98 -20.55 18.43
N LEU A 65 3.33 -20.77 19.57
CA LEU A 65 3.75 -20.23 20.85
C LEU A 65 4.47 -21.32 21.65
N VAL A 66 5.64 -20.98 22.19
CA VAL A 66 6.40 -21.84 23.11
C VAL A 66 6.18 -21.47 24.57
N SER A 67 5.71 -20.26 24.81
CA SER A 67 5.32 -19.70 26.10
C SER A 67 4.12 -18.79 25.91
N PRO A 68 3.35 -18.48 26.97
CA PRO A 68 2.28 -17.51 26.89
C PRO A 68 2.78 -16.16 26.38
N VAL A 69 1.97 -15.47 25.57
CA VAL A 69 2.24 -14.12 25.09
C VAL A 69 1.02 -13.23 25.29
N ASP A 70 1.22 -11.98 25.66
CA ASP A 70 0.09 -11.06 25.91
C ASP A 70 -0.64 -10.63 24.64
N VAL A 71 0.05 -10.69 23.49
CA VAL A 71 -0.45 -10.13 22.24
C VAL A 71 0.11 -10.86 21.03
N ILE A 72 -0.70 -10.97 19.99
CA ILE A 72 -0.25 -11.38 18.65
C ILE A 72 -0.22 -10.13 17.77
N VAL A 73 0.94 -9.86 17.17
CA VAL A 73 1.10 -8.74 16.22
C VAL A 73 0.78 -9.22 14.81
N LEU A 74 -0.21 -8.61 14.17
CA LEU A 74 -0.58 -8.88 12.79
C LEU A 74 0.48 -8.34 11.83
N HIS A 75 0.86 -9.15 10.84
CA HIS A 75 1.93 -8.79 9.89
C HIS A 75 1.52 -7.71 8.88
N ARG A 76 0.22 -7.51 8.69
CA ARG A 76 -0.39 -6.50 7.81
C ARG A 76 -1.27 -5.58 8.65
N ASP A 77 -1.26 -4.31 8.30
CA ASP A 77 -1.67 -3.19 9.15
C ASP A 77 -2.68 -2.24 8.49
N LEU A 78 -2.91 -2.38 7.19
CA LEU A 78 -3.89 -1.58 6.45
C LEU A 78 -5.24 -2.29 6.39
N GLY A 79 -6.34 -1.57 6.67
CA GLY A 79 -7.71 -2.07 6.42
C GLY A 79 -8.03 -3.42 7.07
N VAL A 80 -7.45 -3.70 8.25
CA VAL A 80 -7.48 -5.04 8.85
C VAL A 80 -8.87 -5.42 9.34
N THR A 81 -9.39 -6.53 8.83
CA THR A 81 -10.66 -7.14 9.27
C THR A 81 -10.44 -8.61 9.59
N ILE A 82 -10.58 -8.98 10.86
CA ILE A 82 -10.45 -10.38 11.30
C ILE A 82 -11.70 -11.15 10.88
N THR A 83 -11.50 -12.27 10.19
CA THR A 83 -12.60 -13.15 9.75
C THR A 83 -12.75 -14.37 10.65
N ALA A 84 -11.63 -14.92 11.16
CA ALA A 84 -11.65 -16.02 12.10
C ALA A 84 -10.39 -16.04 12.98
N VAL A 85 -10.55 -16.50 14.21
CA VAL A 85 -9.43 -16.87 15.09
C VAL A 85 -9.66 -18.27 15.60
N THR A 86 -8.64 -19.11 15.50
CA THR A 86 -8.66 -20.46 16.07
C THR A 86 -7.50 -20.66 17.03
N GLU A 87 -7.79 -21.32 18.13
CA GLU A 87 -6.89 -21.60 19.25
C GLU A 87 -6.81 -23.11 19.42
N ASP A 88 -5.63 -23.70 19.16
CA ASP A 88 -5.40 -25.16 19.19
C ASP A 88 -6.46 -25.99 18.43
N GLY A 89 -6.96 -25.42 17.32
CA GLY A 89 -7.99 -26.04 16.46
C GLY A 89 -9.44 -25.71 16.86
N VAL A 90 -9.65 -24.97 17.95
CA VAL A 90 -10.98 -24.53 18.41
C VAL A 90 -11.25 -23.12 17.91
N ALA A 91 -12.37 -22.90 17.24
CA ALA A 91 -12.78 -21.56 16.82
C ALA A 91 -13.17 -20.71 18.03
N LEU A 92 -12.62 -19.50 18.10
CA LEU A 92 -12.98 -18.50 19.11
C LEU A 92 -14.16 -17.64 18.63
N ALA A 93 -15.03 -17.24 19.56
CA ALA A 93 -16.07 -16.27 19.24
C ALA A 93 -15.48 -14.85 19.15
N ALA A 94 -16.16 -13.94 18.47
CA ALA A 94 -15.71 -12.54 18.38
C ALA A 94 -15.61 -11.82 19.73
N ALA A 95 -16.29 -12.32 20.78
CA ALA A 95 -16.19 -11.80 22.15
C ALA A 95 -14.95 -12.30 22.92
N ASP A 96 -14.26 -13.32 22.38
CA ASP A 96 -13.09 -13.95 23.01
C ASP A 96 -11.77 -13.29 22.60
N TYR A 97 -11.81 -12.28 21.75
CA TYR A 97 -10.64 -11.52 21.33
C TYR A 97 -11.02 -10.07 21.03
N GLU A 98 -10.03 -9.19 21.12
CA GLU A 98 -10.17 -7.80 20.67
C GLU A 98 -8.95 -7.35 19.87
N ARG A 99 -9.16 -6.40 18.97
CA ARG A 99 -8.10 -5.85 18.12
C ARG A 99 -7.88 -4.37 18.42
N GLY A 100 -6.64 -4.02 18.74
CA GLY A 100 -6.16 -2.63 18.83
C GLY A 100 -5.13 -2.36 17.75
N GLY A 101 -5.54 -1.78 16.62
CA GLY A 101 -4.63 -1.58 15.48
C GLY A 101 -4.15 -2.92 14.91
N VAL A 102 -2.83 -3.17 14.95
CA VAL A 102 -2.19 -4.43 14.56
C VAL A 102 -2.11 -5.46 15.69
N LEU A 103 -2.54 -5.10 16.89
CA LEU A 103 -2.41 -5.93 18.09
C LEU A 103 -3.70 -6.72 18.29
N LEU A 104 -3.58 -8.04 18.43
CA LEU A 104 -4.68 -8.95 18.74
C LEU A 104 -4.52 -9.49 20.17
N TYR A 105 -5.48 -9.18 21.02
CA TYR A 105 -5.53 -9.59 22.42
C TYR A 105 -6.57 -10.68 22.63
N ARG A 106 -6.28 -11.62 23.53
CA ARG A 106 -7.25 -12.61 23.99
C ARG A 106 -8.09 -12.03 25.12
N LEU A 107 -9.40 -12.28 25.09
CA LEU A 107 -10.35 -11.86 26.13
C LEU A 107 -11.01 -13.05 26.80
N ARG A 108 -11.01 -13.10 28.13
CA ARG A 108 -11.83 -14.05 28.89
C ARG A 108 -12.74 -13.26 29.81
N GLU A 109 -14.05 -13.47 29.69
CA GLU A 109 -15.06 -12.77 30.49
C GLU A 109 -14.90 -11.24 30.44
N GLY A 110 -14.50 -10.70 29.26
CA GLY A 110 -14.29 -9.27 29.04
C GLY A 110 -12.95 -8.71 29.55
N ALA A 111 -12.09 -9.53 30.16
CA ALA A 111 -10.75 -9.12 30.58
C ALA A 111 -9.66 -9.63 29.64
N ARG A 112 -8.63 -8.82 29.39
CA ARG A 112 -7.44 -9.27 28.65
C ARG A 112 -6.71 -10.35 29.41
N VAL A 113 -6.40 -11.44 28.74
CA VAL A 113 -5.59 -12.53 29.24
C VAL A 113 -4.48 -12.87 28.25
N PRO A 114 -3.37 -13.48 28.69
CA PRO A 114 -2.35 -13.96 27.76
C PRO A 114 -2.89 -15.06 26.84
N TRP A 115 -2.39 -15.11 25.62
CA TRP A 115 -2.52 -16.26 24.73
C TRP A 115 -1.70 -17.42 25.29
N THR A 116 -2.35 -18.47 25.78
CA THR A 116 -1.69 -19.63 26.39
C THR A 116 -1.65 -20.87 25.49
N ALA A 117 -2.32 -20.82 24.33
CA ALA A 117 -2.38 -21.90 23.37
C ALA A 117 -1.06 -22.19 22.68
N ARG A 118 -0.89 -23.41 22.15
CA ARG A 118 0.33 -23.78 21.41
C ARG A 118 0.30 -23.23 19.97
N LEU A 119 -0.88 -23.18 19.39
CA LEU A 119 -1.12 -22.77 18.02
C LEU A 119 -2.29 -21.78 17.97
N VAL A 120 -2.04 -20.59 17.45
CA VAL A 120 -3.10 -19.63 17.12
C VAL A 120 -3.06 -19.36 15.63
N VAL A 121 -4.19 -19.54 14.96
CA VAL A 121 -4.34 -19.20 13.54
C VAL A 121 -5.35 -18.08 13.41
N VAL A 122 -4.92 -16.98 12.82
CA VAL A 122 -5.73 -15.80 12.55
C VAL A 122 -5.95 -15.71 11.04
N GLU A 123 -7.21 -15.77 10.62
CA GLU A 123 -7.61 -15.48 9.25
C GLU A 123 -8.19 -14.07 9.19
N TYR A 124 -7.71 -13.27 8.25
CA TYR A 124 -8.09 -11.86 8.16
C TYR A 124 -7.84 -11.29 6.78
N GLN A 125 -8.54 -10.20 6.48
CA GLN A 125 -8.30 -9.38 5.30
C GLN A 125 -7.49 -8.15 5.67
N ALA A 126 -6.61 -7.71 4.77
CA ALA A 126 -5.88 -6.46 4.92
C ALA A 126 -5.60 -5.82 3.55
N GLY A 127 -5.62 -4.49 3.49
CA GLY A 127 -5.47 -3.69 2.26
C GLY A 127 -6.78 -3.03 1.80
N PHE A 128 -6.74 -2.38 0.65
CA PHE A 128 -7.85 -1.64 0.03
C PHE A 128 -8.43 -2.37 -1.19
N VAL A 129 -9.69 -2.12 -1.51
CA VAL A 129 -10.33 -2.66 -2.71
C VAL A 129 -9.88 -1.84 -3.90
N LEU A 130 -8.77 -2.21 -4.50
CA LEU A 130 -8.22 -1.43 -5.61
C LEU A 130 -8.89 -1.77 -6.96
N PRO A 131 -8.99 -0.80 -7.87
CA PRO A 131 -8.62 0.61 -7.68
C PRO A 131 -9.71 1.47 -7.01
N ASP A 132 -10.93 0.95 -6.84
CA ASP A 132 -12.12 1.74 -6.49
C ASP A 132 -12.07 2.42 -5.10
N ASP A 133 -11.49 1.74 -4.11
CA ASP A 133 -11.32 2.23 -2.73
C ASP A 133 -9.89 2.71 -2.45
N ALA A 134 -9.11 3.05 -3.49
CA ALA A 134 -7.79 3.62 -3.29
C ALA A 134 -7.89 4.93 -2.48
N PRO A 135 -7.18 5.07 -1.36
CA PRO A 135 -7.13 6.34 -0.65
C PRO A 135 -6.69 7.49 -1.57
N PRO A 136 -7.34 8.67 -1.52
CA PRO A 136 -7.07 9.75 -2.47
C PRO A 136 -5.60 10.20 -2.54
N ALA A 137 -4.88 10.09 -1.42
CA ALA A 137 -3.45 10.40 -1.39
C ALA A 137 -2.60 9.40 -2.20
N LEU A 138 -2.93 8.10 -2.16
CA LEU A 138 -2.24 7.07 -2.93
C LEU A 138 -2.55 7.22 -4.43
N GLU A 139 -3.84 7.38 -4.77
CA GLU A 139 -4.26 7.58 -6.16
C GLU A 139 -3.61 8.83 -6.76
N ARG A 140 -3.65 9.97 -6.06
CA ARG A 140 -3.06 11.21 -6.58
C ARG A 140 -1.55 11.08 -6.79
N ALA A 141 -0.83 10.48 -5.84
CA ALA A 141 0.60 10.22 -5.99
C ALA A 141 0.90 9.34 -7.21
N CYS A 142 0.09 8.30 -7.45
CA CYS A 142 0.20 7.45 -8.63
C CYS A 142 0.00 8.26 -9.92
N LEU A 143 -1.06 9.08 -9.99
CA LEU A 143 -1.36 9.90 -11.17
C LEU A 143 -0.25 10.91 -11.46
N ASP A 144 0.33 11.52 -10.43
CA ASP A 144 1.43 12.47 -10.57
C ASP A 144 2.72 11.82 -11.10
N LEU A 145 3.06 10.64 -10.58
CA LEU A 145 4.19 9.86 -11.11
C LEU A 145 3.94 9.43 -12.54
N LEU A 146 2.73 8.95 -12.84
CA LEU A 146 2.33 8.54 -14.19
C LEU A 146 2.44 9.71 -15.17
N ALA A 147 1.94 10.89 -14.82
CA ALA A 147 2.05 12.09 -15.65
C ALA A 147 3.52 12.50 -15.85
N GLY A 148 4.33 12.44 -14.80
CA GLY A 148 5.77 12.68 -14.88
C GLY A 148 6.48 11.70 -15.84
N LEU A 149 6.21 10.41 -15.72
CA LEU A 149 6.75 9.37 -16.61
C LEU A 149 6.27 9.53 -18.05
N TRP A 150 5.02 9.92 -18.25
CA TRP A 150 4.44 10.17 -19.57
C TRP A 150 5.12 11.34 -20.29
N HIS A 151 5.24 12.49 -19.62
CA HIS A 151 5.84 13.71 -20.19
C HIS A 151 7.37 13.70 -20.18
N GLY A 152 7.99 12.84 -19.38
CA GLY A 152 9.44 12.60 -19.38
C GLY A 152 9.92 11.81 -20.60
N GLN A 153 9.02 11.19 -21.37
CA GLN A 153 9.42 10.39 -22.51
C GLN A 153 10.05 11.22 -23.63
N GLY A 154 11.17 10.73 -24.16
CA GLY A 154 11.93 11.40 -25.21
C GLY A 154 12.79 12.57 -24.74
N ARG A 155 12.76 12.92 -23.44
CA ARG A 155 13.73 13.86 -22.85
C ARG A 155 15.05 13.13 -22.60
N ASP A 156 16.15 13.82 -22.88
CA ASP A 156 17.48 13.38 -22.46
C ASP A 156 17.67 13.71 -20.97
N PRO A 157 17.78 12.72 -20.07
CA PRO A 157 17.97 12.95 -18.64
C PRO A 157 19.32 13.61 -18.32
N ALA A 158 20.28 13.67 -19.26
CA ALA A 158 21.56 14.35 -19.08
C ALA A 158 21.46 15.89 -19.23
N VAL A 159 20.34 16.41 -19.77
CA VAL A 159 20.15 17.84 -20.00
C VAL A 159 19.59 18.51 -18.74
N ARG A 160 20.44 19.27 -18.05
CA ARG A 160 20.13 19.89 -16.73
C ARG A 160 19.52 21.30 -16.83
N ASN A 161 19.90 22.07 -17.84
CA ASN A 161 19.40 23.42 -18.06
C ASN A 161 19.46 23.75 -19.55
N GLU A 162 18.37 24.29 -20.09
CA GLU A 162 18.30 24.87 -21.41
C GLU A 162 17.94 26.35 -21.26
N THR A 163 18.90 27.22 -21.54
CA THR A 163 18.68 28.67 -21.49
C THR A 163 18.47 29.18 -22.91
N THR A 164 17.28 29.68 -23.19
CA THR A 164 17.01 30.41 -24.44
C THR A 164 17.03 31.91 -24.16
N GLU A 165 17.99 32.61 -24.77
CA GLU A 165 18.21 34.03 -24.56
C GLU A 165 16.98 34.85 -24.98
N GLY A 166 16.45 35.68 -24.07
CA GLY A 166 15.33 36.61 -24.33
C GLY A 166 13.91 36.12 -24.02
N VAL A 167 13.69 34.88 -23.56
CA VAL A 167 12.32 34.31 -23.37
C VAL A 167 12.01 33.84 -21.94
N GLY A 168 13.00 33.85 -21.04
CA GLY A 168 12.83 33.52 -19.61
C GLY A 168 13.49 32.19 -19.22
N ALA A 169 13.68 31.99 -17.91
CA ALA A 169 14.32 30.80 -17.34
C ALA A 169 13.30 29.95 -16.57
N VAL A 170 13.34 28.64 -16.77
CA VAL A 170 12.57 27.66 -15.99
C VAL A 170 13.55 26.76 -15.25
N GLY A 171 13.53 26.81 -13.91
CA GLY A 171 14.27 25.89 -13.07
C GLY A 171 13.41 24.71 -12.64
N TYR A 172 13.90 23.49 -12.81
CA TYR A 172 13.27 22.28 -12.29
C TYR A 172 13.79 22.00 -10.88
N PHE A 173 12.92 21.53 -9.97
CA PHE A 173 13.35 21.06 -8.66
C PHE A 173 14.30 19.87 -8.83
N GLU A 174 15.50 19.96 -8.26
CA GLU A 174 16.42 18.83 -8.20
C GLU A 174 15.94 17.84 -7.16
N HIS A 175 15.74 16.62 -7.63
CA HIS A 175 15.29 15.55 -6.80
C HIS A 175 16.46 14.91 -6.08
N ARG A 176 16.41 14.80 -4.76
CA ARG A 176 17.41 14.04 -4.01
C ARG A 176 17.22 12.56 -4.37
N GLY A 177 18.28 11.85 -4.72
CA GLY A 177 18.23 10.48 -5.25
C GLY A 177 17.48 9.44 -4.39
N ASP A 178 17.17 9.78 -3.14
CA ASP A 178 16.54 8.89 -2.16
C ASP A 178 15.01 9.06 -2.01
N THR A 179 14.36 9.95 -2.79
CA THR A 179 12.92 10.23 -2.64
C THR A 179 12.14 10.01 -3.94
N LEU A 180 10.81 9.92 -3.88
CA LEU A 180 9.96 9.93 -5.09
C LEU A 180 9.82 11.35 -5.66
N PRO A 181 9.85 11.56 -7.00
CA PRO A 181 9.75 12.87 -7.66
C PRO A 181 8.34 13.47 -7.56
N LEU A 182 7.92 13.69 -6.33
CA LEU A 182 6.61 14.20 -5.93
C LEU A 182 6.78 15.46 -5.09
N ALA A 183 5.80 16.35 -5.19
CA ALA A 183 5.76 17.54 -4.37
C ALA A 183 5.75 17.19 -2.86
N PRO A 184 6.35 18.02 -1.98
CA PRO A 184 6.50 17.71 -0.55
C PRO A 184 5.18 17.43 0.17
N ASN A 185 4.09 18.12 -0.19
CA ASN A 185 2.76 17.88 0.36
C ASN A 185 2.21 16.49 0.02
N ARG A 186 2.55 15.94 -1.15
CA ARG A 186 2.17 14.59 -1.56
C ARG A 186 2.95 13.55 -0.75
N LEU A 187 4.25 13.75 -0.59
CA LEU A 187 5.09 12.87 0.23
C LEU A 187 4.59 12.84 1.69
N ALA A 188 4.30 14.01 2.28
CA ALA A 188 3.74 14.10 3.63
C ALA A 188 2.39 13.36 3.77
N ALA A 189 1.54 13.39 2.74
CA ALA A 189 0.29 12.64 2.74
C ALA A 189 0.51 11.12 2.70
N LEU A 190 1.59 10.65 2.07
CA LEU A 190 1.97 9.25 1.97
C LEU A 190 2.60 8.69 3.25
N GLU A 191 3.19 9.53 4.12
CA GLU A 191 3.90 9.09 5.33
C GLU A 191 3.07 8.18 6.24
N ARG A 192 1.75 8.44 6.34
CA ARG A 192 0.84 7.61 7.14
C ARG A 192 0.75 6.15 6.67
N TYR A 193 1.08 5.90 5.41
CA TYR A 193 1.08 4.57 4.83
C TYR A 193 2.47 3.93 4.85
N ARG A 194 3.52 4.66 5.23
CA ARG A 194 4.88 4.13 5.21
C ARG A 194 5.09 3.14 6.36
N ARG A 195 5.68 1.99 6.05
CA ARG A 195 6.12 1.03 7.07
C ARG A 195 7.54 1.36 7.50
N PHE A 196 7.69 1.72 8.77
CA PHE A 196 9.01 1.79 9.39
C PHE A 196 9.40 0.39 9.86
N HIS A 197 10.61 -0.06 9.50
CA HIS A 197 11.18 -1.25 10.12
C HIS A 197 11.56 -0.86 11.54
N LEU A 198 11.01 -1.60 12.52
CA LEU A 198 11.47 -1.56 13.90
C LEU A 198 12.74 -2.38 14.04
#